data_AF-A0A498BTZ8-F1
#
_entry.id   AF-A0A498BTZ8-F1
#
_cell.length_a   1.000
_cell.length_b   1.000
_cell.length_c   1.000
_cell.angle_alpha   90.00
_cell.angle_beta   90.00
_cell.angle_gamma   90.00
#
_symmetry.space_group_name_H-M   'P 1'
#
loop_
_entity.id
_entity.type
_entity.pdbx_description
1 polymer ?
#
loop_
_entity_poly.entity_id
_entity_poly.type
_entity_poly.pdbx_seq_one_letter_code
_entity_poly.pdbx_strand_id
1 'polypeptide(L)'
;MDRAALRLAWAAAPDRGRRREVSRRMLHGLLAEVGAEDAVIVQRCDRCGARTHGPLRLSDAPWLVSTSYAGPLAVVALLPRAAGVDALGLDAEPRIDAVRDAAGLRGVVAGGLAQWVRVEATLKADGRGVAVPPHAVEITTEAGGWTARVPGVGERFHGWEPDGPPGVLVSVAVREAAGASSRRATG
;
A
#
# COMPACT_ATOMS: atom_id res chain seq x y z
N MET A 1 -15.82 -3.29 3.79
CA MET A 1 -15.07 -3.41 2.53
C MET A 1 -14.76 -4.87 2.29
N ASP A 2 -14.90 -5.34 1.04
CA ASP A 2 -14.58 -6.72 0.68
C ASP A 2 -13.08 -6.84 0.35
N ARG A 3 -12.33 -7.51 1.23
CA ARG A 3 -10.90 -7.73 1.03
C ARG A 3 -10.59 -8.70 -0.11
N ALA A 4 -11.53 -9.57 -0.48
CA ALA A 4 -11.40 -10.48 -1.62
C ALA A 4 -11.40 -9.75 -2.97
N ALA A 5 -11.83 -8.48 -2.99
CA ALA A 5 -11.75 -7.62 -4.16
C ALA A 5 -10.32 -7.11 -4.44
N LEU A 6 -9.38 -7.26 -3.50
CA LEU A 6 -7.98 -6.93 -3.72
C LEU A 6 -7.40 -7.86 -4.80
N ARG A 7 -6.79 -7.27 -5.83
CA ARG A 7 -5.96 -7.96 -6.80
C ARG A 7 -4.51 -7.65 -6.50
N LEU A 8 -3.68 -8.69 -6.37
CA LEU A 8 -2.27 -8.57 -6.07
C LEU A 8 -1.47 -9.29 -7.16
N ALA A 9 -0.45 -8.63 -7.70
CA ALA A 9 0.51 -9.24 -8.63
C ALA A 9 1.94 -8.99 -8.13
N TRP A 10 2.82 -9.95 -8.38
CA TRP A 10 4.25 -9.80 -8.09
C TRP A 10 5.10 -10.50 -9.14
N ALA A 11 6.30 -9.97 -9.34
CA ALA A 11 7.28 -10.52 -10.27
C ALA A 11 8.70 -10.20 -9.84
N ALA A 12 9.64 -11.02 -10.33
CA ALA A 12 11.06 -10.75 -10.21
C ALA A 12 11.44 -9.44 -10.91
N ALA A 13 12.15 -8.59 -10.19
CA ALA A 13 12.73 -7.33 -10.62
C ALA A 13 14.09 -7.11 -9.90
N PRO A 14 15.08 -7.99 -10.17
CA PRO A 14 16.38 -7.95 -9.49
C PRO A 14 17.14 -6.66 -9.80
N ASP A 15 17.04 -6.17 -11.03
CA ASP A 15 17.60 -4.89 -11.44
C ASP A 15 16.76 -3.71 -10.89
N ARG A 16 17.37 -2.95 -9.97
CA ARG A 16 16.75 -1.76 -9.35
C ARG A 16 16.31 -0.72 -10.38
N GLY A 17 17.04 -0.57 -11.49
CA GLY A 17 16.70 0.40 -12.55
C GLY A 17 15.43 0.04 -13.31
N ARG A 18 15.04 -1.25 -13.30
CA ARG A 18 13.91 -1.77 -14.08
C ARG A 18 12.66 -2.13 -13.27
N ARG A 19 12.74 -2.03 -11.94
CA ARG A 19 11.61 -2.30 -11.03
C ARG A 19 10.32 -1.58 -11.42
N ARG A 20 10.46 -0.31 -11.83
CA ARG A 20 9.33 0.50 -12.28
C ARG A 20 8.68 -0.06 -13.54
N GLU A 21 9.48 -0.44 -14.53
CA GLU A 21 9.01 -1.06 -15.78
C GLU A 21 8.25 -2.36 -15.50
N VAL A 22 8.80 -3.22 -14.63
CA VAL A 22 8.17 -4.49 -14.23
C VAL A 22 6.84 -4.25 -13.50
N SER A 23 6.82 -3.32 -12.54
CA SER A 23 5.61 -2.91 -11.82
C SER A 23 4.52 -2.38 -12.78
N ARG A 24 4.91 -1.55 -13.74
CA ARG A 24 3.98 -1.01 -14.77
C ARG A 24 3.38 -2.12 -15.62
N ARG A 25 4.19 -3.08 -16.07
CA ARG A 25 3.70 -4.22 -16.87
C ARG A 25 2.68 -5.06 -16.10
N MET A 26 2.95 -5.36 -14.84
CA MET A 26 1.99 -6.09 -13.99
C MET A 26 0.70 -5.29 -13.78
N LEU A 27 0.80 -3.98 -13.55
CA LEU A 27 -0.38 -3.13 -13.42
C LEU A 27 -1.25 -3.15 -14.67
N HIS A 28 -0.65 -3.06 -15.87
CA HIS A 28 -1.40 -3.18 -17.12
C HIS A 28 -2.10 -4.55 -17.25
N GLY A 29 -1.44 -5.64 -16.84
CA GLY A 29 -2.07 -6.96 -16.78
C GLY A 29 -3.29 -7.00 -15.85
N LEU A 30 -3.15 -6.51 -14.62
CA LEU A 30 -4.26 -6.41 -13.66
C LEU A 30 -5.41 -5.54 -14.17
N LEU A 31 -5.10 -4.45 -14.86
CA LEU A 31 -6.12 -3.57 -15.46
C LEU A 31 -6.88 -4.27 -16.58
N ALA A 32 -6.19 -5.02 -17.44
CA ALA A 32 -6.84 -5.80 -18.51
C ALA A 32 -7.74 -6.90 -17.95
N GLU A 33 -7.33 -7.59 -16.86
CA GLU A 33 -8.15 -8.60 -16.18
C GLU A 33 -9.49 -8.06 -15.66
N VAL A 34 -9.55 -6.78 -15.35
CA VAL A 34 -10.77 -6.11 -14.84
C VAL A 34 -11.45 -5.22 -15.88
N GLY A 35 -11.04 -5.29 -17.15
CA GLY A 35 -11.60 -4.50 -18.26
C GLY A 35 -11.39 -2.99 -18.11
N ALA A 36 -10.24 -2.59 -17.56
CA ALA A 36 -9.86 -1.20 -17.32
C ALA A 36 -8.54 -0.83 -18.04
N GLU A 37 -8.27 -1.42 -19.20
CA GLU A 37 -7.05 -1.20 -19.99
C GLU A 37 -6.81 0.28 -20.36
N ASP A 38 -7.89 1.06 -20.50
CA ASP A 38 -7.83 2.49 -20.83
C ASP A 38 -7.54 3.39 -19.63
N ALA A 39 -7.40 2.83 -18.42
CA ALA A 39 -7.12 3.60 -17.22
C ALA A 39 -5.77 4.33 -17.33
N VAL A 40 -5.80 5.65 -17.15
CA VAL A 40 -4.61 6.48 -17.28
C VAL A 40 -3.80 6.46 -15.99
N ILE A 41 -2.56 5.97 -16.08
CA ILE A 41 -1.64 5.90 -14.95
C ILE A 41 -0.97 7.26 -14.72
N VAL A 42 -1.17 7.82 -13.54
CA VAL A 42 -0.58 9.10 -13.13
C VAL A 42 0.39 8.88 -11.97
N GLN A 43 1.61 9.40 -12.11
CA GLN A 43 2.57 9.47 -11.01
C GLN A 43 3.18 10.86 -10.98
N ARG A 44 2.95 11.58 -9.89
CA ARG A 44 3.46 12.93 -9.68
C ARG A 44 3.71 13.16 -8.19
N CYS A 45 4.87 13.72 -7.88
CA CYS A 45 5.15 14.19 -6.53
C CYS A 45 4.44 15.51 -6.25
N ASP A 46 3.64 15.57 -5.19
CA ASP A 46 2.92 16.79 -4.80
C ASP A 46 3.86 17.90 -4.31
N ARG A 47 5.10 17.57 -3.92
CA ARG A 47 6.11 18.53 -3.44
C ARG A 47 6.93 19.16 -4.55
N CYS A 48 7.47 18.36 -5.46
CA CYS A 48 8.41 18.84 -6.50
C CYS A 48 7.88 18.71 -7.93
N GLY A 49 6.71 18.09 -8.13
CA GLY A 49 6.11 17.86 -9.44
C GLY A 49 6.78 16.78 -10.29
N ALA A 50 7.84 16.13 -9.80
CA ALA A 50 8.54 15.07 -10.54
C ALA A 50 7.60 13.91 -10.88
N ARG A 51 7.81 13.33 -12.06
CA ARG A 51 7.01 12.20 -12.57
C ARG A 51 7.67 10.83 -12.36
N THR A 52 8.82 10.81 -11.71
CA THR A 52 9.61 9.59 -11.43
C THR A 52 9.32 9.01 -10.05
N HIS A 53 8.77 9.83 -9.14
CA HIS A 53 8.39 9.45 -7.79
C HIS A 53 7.07 10.14 -7.39
N GLY A 54 6.63 9.86 -6.17
CA GLY A 54 5.32 10.25 -5.68
C GLY A 54 4.29 9.13 -5.81
N PRO A 55 3.08 9.36 -5.27
CA PRO A 55 2.02 8.38 -5.24
C PRO A 55 1.62 7.98 -6.66
N LEU A 56 1.31 6.70 -6.80
CA LEU A 56 0.76 6.15 -8.02
C LEU A 56 -0.78 6.25 -7.97
N ARG A 57 -1.38 6.78 -9.03
CA ARG A 57 -2.83 6.96 -9.14
C ARG A 57 -3.31 6.49 -10.51
N LEU A 58 -4.60 6.18 -10.61
CA LEU A 58 -5.32 6.00 -11.86
C LEU A 58 -6.31 7.17 -11.98
N SER A 59 -6.25 7.95 -13.05
CA SER A 59 -7.24 9.00 -13.32
C SER A 59 -8.46 8.41 -14.00
N ASP A 60 -9.64 8.93 -13.66
CA ASP A 60 -10.94 8.59 -14.27
C ASP A 60 -11.29 7.09 -14.26
N ALA A 61 -10.67 6.33 -13.34
CA ALA A 61 -10.90 4.91 -13.17
C ALA A 61 -11.49 4.61 -11.78
N PRO A 62 -12.45 3.69 -11.67
CA PRO A 62 -13.03 3.27 -10.38
C PRO A 62 -12.10 2.30 -9.64
N TRP A 63 -10.79 2.56 -9.68
CA TRP A 63 -9.75 1.69 -9.14
C TRP A 63 -8.69 2.49 -8.38
N LEU A 64 -8.18 1.88 -7.31
CA LEU A 64 -7.07 2.35 -6.50
C LEU A 64 -5.87 1.44 -6.76
N VAL A 65 -4.68 2.02 -6.74
CA VAL A 65 -3.44 1.31 -7.03
C VAL A 65 -2.35 1.68 -6.02
N SER A 66 -1.53 0.70 -5.64
CA SER A 66 -0.30 0.95 -4.91
C SER A 66 0.76 -0.07 -5.31
N THR A 67 2.04 0.28 -5.15
CA THR A 67 3.16 -0.60 -5.46
C THR A 67 4.22 -0.55 -4.37
N SER A 68 4.90 -1.67 -4.14
CA SER A 68 6.10 -1.74 -3.30
C SER A 68 7.14 -2.66 -3.90
N TYR A 69 8.37 -2.58 -3.38
CA TYR A 69 9.50 -3.40 -3.82
C TYR A 69 10.15 -4.07 -2.63
N ALA A 70 10.18 -5.40 -2.61
CA ALA A 70 10.71 -6.20 -1.52
C ALA A 70 11.90 -7.04 -2.02
N GLY A 71 13.13 -6.72 -1.60
CA GLY A 71 14.31 -7.41 -2.11
C GLY A 71 14.36 -7.36 -3.65
N PRO A 72 14.44 -8.49 -4.38
CA PRO A 72 14.43 -8.53 -5.84
C PRO A 72 13.02 -8.58 -6.46
N LEU A 73 11.95 -8.27 -5.71
CA LEU A 73 10.57 -8.36 -6.20
C LEU A 73 9.93 -6.98 -6.36
N ALA A 74 9.05 -6.88 -7.35
CA ALA A 74 8.03 -5.84 -7.43
C ALA A 74 6.68 -6.42 -7.05
N VAL A 75 5.87 -5.65 -6.32
CA VAL A 75 4.53 -6.01 -5.89
C VAL A 75 3.57 -4.87 -6.24
N VAL A 76 2.42 -5.19 -6.81
CA VAL A 76 1.38 -4.23 -7.21
C VAL A 76 0.04 -4.70 -6.65
N ALA A 77 -0.69 -3.77 -6.06
CA ALA A 77 -2.06 -3.96 -5.60
C ALA A 77 -3.00 -3.09 -6.42
N LEU A 78 -4.14 -3.66 -6.80
CA LEU A 78 -5.27 -2.99 -7.42
C LEU A 78 -6.54 -3.30 -6.60
N LEU A 79 -7.35 -2.30 -6.33
CA LEU A 79 -8.58 -2.46 -5.54
C LEU A 79 -9.70 -1.61 -6.16
N PRO A 80 -10.94 -2.10 -6.30
CA PRO A 80 -12.04 -1.25 -6.73
C PRO A 80 -12.26 -0.10 -5.74
N ARG A 81 -12.55 1.09 -6.27
CA ARG A 81 -13.03 2.22 -5.49
C ARG A 81 -14.50 1.98 -5.12
N ALA A 82 -14.72 1.19 -4.08
CA ALA A 82 -16.06 0.94 -3.54
C ALA A 82 -16.56 2.16 -2.73
N ALA A 83 -17.88 2.23 -2.53
CA ALA A 83 -18.48 3.21 -1.63
C ALA A 83 -17.83 3.09 -0.23
N GLY A 84 -17.13 4.16 0.18
CA GLY A 84 -16.47 4.22 1.47
C GLY A 84 -14.97 3.92 1.49
N VAL A 85 -14.29 3.71 0.37
CA VAL A 85 -12.81 3.65 0.33
C VAL A 85 -12.26 4.64 -0.70
N ASP A 86 -11.37 5.53 -0.27
CA ASP A 86 -10.85 6.60 -1.13
C ASP A 86 -9.33 6.54 -1.41
N ALA A 87 -8.60 5.73 -0.64
CA ALA A 87 -7.16 5.54 -0.74
C ALA A 87 -6.72 4.10 -0.45
N LEU A 88 -5.60 3.70 -1.07
CA LEU A 88 -4.96 2.40 -0.94
C LEU A 88 -3.45 2.61 -0.79
N GLY A 89 -2.85 1.89 0.15
CA GLY A 89 -1.41 1.79 0.33
C GLY A 89 -1.00 0.34 0.44
N LEU A 90 0.18 0.03 -0.09
CA LEU A 90 0.78 -1.30 -0.11
C LEU A 90 2.23 -1.15 0.29
N ASP A 91 2.65 -1.90 1.29
CA ASP A 91 4.06 -2.11 1.56
C ASP A 91 4.41 -3.59 1.63
N ALA A 92 5.66 -3.90 1.28
CA ALA A 92 6.14 -5.26 1.18
C ALA A 92 7.62 -5.30 1.53
N GLU A 93 8.00 -6.22 2.41
CA GLU A 93 9.38 -6.37 2.87
C GLU A 93 9.77 -7.84 2.99
N PRO A 94 11.02 -8.23 2.64
CA PRO A 94 11.50 -9.58 2.91
C PRO A 94 11.44 -9.88 4.41
N ARG A 95 10.93 -11.06 4.77
CA ARG A 95 10.91 -11.53 6.17
C ARG A 95 12.32 -11.74 6.69
N ILE A 96 13.21 -12.20 5.81
CA ILE A 96 14.64 -12.36 6.07
C ILE A 96 15.37 -11.45 5.08
N ASP A 97 16.19 -10.56 5.59
CA ASP A 97 17.01 -9.66 4.77
C ASP A 97 18.40 -9.61 5.39
N ALA A 98 19.38 -10.19 4.70
CA ALA A 98 20.74 -10.32 5.20
C ALA A 98 21.41 -8.96 5.46
N VAL A 99 21.05 -7.91 4.70
CA VAL A 99 21.63 -6.57 4.87
C VAL A 99 21.02 -5.92 6.12
N ARG A 100 19.69 -5.98 6.27
CA ARG A 100 19.00 -5.49 7.47
C ARG A 100 19.45 -6.25 8.72
N ASP A 101 19.59 -7.56 8.60
CA ASP A 101 20.00 -8.44 9.69
C ASP A 101 21.46 -8.18 10.09
N ALA A 102 22.37 -8.03 9.12
CA ALA A 102 23.78 -7.69 9.37
C ALA A 102 23.96 -6.28 9.95
N ALA A 103 23.09 -5.34 9.59
CA ALA A 103 23.09 -3.99 10.16
C ALA A 103 22.56 -3.93 11.61
N GLY A 104 22.21 -5.08 12.22
CA GLY A 104 21.62 -5.14 13.56
C GLY A 104 20.23 -4.51 13.63
N LEU A 105 19.59 -4.25 12.48
CA LEU A 105 18.29 -3.59 12.39
C LEU A 105 17.11 -4.55 12.64
N ARG A 106 17.39 -5.80 13.04
CA ARG A 106 16.35 -6.72 13.53
C ARG A 106 15.67 -6.12 14.76
N GLY A 107 14.42 -5.71 14.59
CA GLY A 107 13.63 -5.12 15.67
C GLY A 107 13.97 -3.66 15.99
N VAL A 108 14.78 -2.97 15.17
CA VAL A 108 15.11 -1.54 15.37
C VAL A 108 13.96 -0.60 14.99
N VAL A 109 13.00 -1.09 14.20
CA VAL A 109 11.66 -0.48 14.21
C VAL A 109 10.99 -0.94 15.49
N ALA A 110 10.71 -0.02 16.40
CA ALA A 110 9.92 -0.30 17.59
C ALA A 110 8.64 -1.06 17.18
N GLY A 111 8.49 -2.29 17.65
CA GLY A 111 7.38 -3.20 17.29
C GLY A 111 7.61 -4.15 16.11
N GLY A 112 8.82 -4.19 15.55
CA GLY A 112 9.25 -5.20 14.59
C GLY A 112 8.79 -4.98 13.15
N LEU A 113 9.12 -5.94 12.27
CA LEU A 113 8.86 -5.85 10.83
C LEU A 113 7.37 -5.67 10.51
N ALA A 114 6.48 -6.35 11.24
CA ALA A 114 5.05 -6.21 11.00
C ALA A 114 4.56 -4.79 11.26
N GLN A 115 4.96 -4.18 12.38
CA GLN A 115 4.59 -2.79 12.66
C GLN A 115 5.16 -1.85 11.61
N TRP A 116 6.41 -2.03 11.18
CA TRP A 116 7.01 -1.25 10.09
C TRP A 116 6.18 -1.26 8.81
N VAL A 117 5.91 -2.45 8.26
CA VAL A 117 5.22 -2.59 6.97
C VAL A 117 3.79 -2.06 7.06
N ARG A 118 3.14 -2.16 8.22
CA ARG A 118 1.81 -1.55 8.46
C ARG A 118 1.88 -0.03 8.42
N VAL A 119 2.83 0.58 9.12
CA VAL A 119 3.05 2.03 9.12
C VAL A 119 3.33 2.53 7.70
N GLU A 120 4.22 1.89 6.96
CA GLU A 120 4.54 2.26 5.58
C GLU A 120 3.33 2.10 4.64
N ALA A 121 2.56 1.02 4.78
CA ALA A 121 1.32 0.85 4.02
C ALA A 121 0.32 1.99 4.35
N THR A 122 0.16 2.36 5.61
CA THR A 122 -0.68 3.48 6.03
C THR A 122 -0.21 4.81 5.44
N LEU A 123 1.09 5.12 5.51
CA LEU A 123 1.65 6.37 4.98
C LEU A 123 1.54 6.45 3.45
N LYS A 124 1.63 5.32 2.75
CA LYS A 124 1.37 5.24 1.31
C LYS A 124 -0.10 5.49 0.97
N ALA A 125 -1.04 4.97 1.77
CA ALA A 125 -2.45 5.25 1.62
C ALA A 125 -2.76 6.73 1.90
N ASP A 126 -2.17 7.30 2.95
CA ASP A 126 -2.31 8.71 3.30
C ASP A 126 -1.80 9.64 2.19
N GLY A 127 -0.68 9.26 1.56
CA GLY A 127 -0.11 9.95 0.39
C GLY A 127 0.84 11.10 0.71
N ARG A 128 0.95 11.54 1.97
CA ARG A 128 1.93 12.58 2.38
C ARG A 128 3.35 12.03 2.58
N GLY A 129 3.50 10.70 2.68
CA GLY A 129 4.79 10.02 2.76
C GLY A 129 5.67 10.55 3.90
N VAL A 130 6.92 10.91 3.60
CA VAL A 130 7.93 11.38 4.57
C VAL A 130 7.58 12.68 5.30
N ALA A 131 6.50 13.37 4.92
CA ALA A 131 6.02 14.54 5.66
C ALA A 131 5.38 14.17 7.00
N VAL A 132 5.03 12.90 7.21
CA VAL A 132 4.56 12.38 8.49
C VAL A 132 5.65 11.49 9.10
N PRO A 133 6.09 11.76 10.34
CA PRO A 133 7.04 10.88 11.01
C PRO A 133 6.43 9.49 11.24
N PRO A 134 7.14 8.39 10.89
CA PRO A 134 6.60 7.03 11.06
C PRO A 134 6.16 6.69 12.49
N HIS A 135 6.89 7.19 13.50
CA HIS A 135 6.56 6.96 14.91
C HIS A 135 5.27 7.66 15.37
N ALA A 136 4.75 8.60 14.59
CA ALA A 136 3.51 9.30 14.89
C ALA A 136 2.28 8.54 14.36
N VAL A 137 2.47 7.46 13.60
CA VAL A 137 1.37 6.59 13.14
C VAL A 137 1.06 5.58 14.23
N GLU A 138 -0.17 5.61 14.72
CA GLU A 138 -0.66 4.69 15.75
C GLU A 138 -1.30 3.48 15.09
N ILE A 139 -0.79 2.28 15.38
CA ILE A 139 -1.34 1.00 14.89
C ILE A 139 -2.04 0.28 16.05
N THR A 140 -3.27 -0.16 15.84
CA THR A 140 -4.01 -1.04 16.77
C THR A 140 -4.28 -2.37 16.07
N THR A 141 -3.80 -3.49 16.63
CA THR A 141 -4.07 -4.82 16.07
C THR A 141 -5.44 -5.32 16.54
N GLU A 142 -6.18 -5.95 15.64
CA GLU A 142 -7.54 -6.44 15.87
C GLU A 142 -7.69 -7.86 15.30
N ALA A 143 -8.77 -8.56 15.64
CA ALA A 143 -9.03 -9.88 15.08
C ALA A 143 -9.15 -9.79 13.54
N GLY A 144 -8.25 -10.47 12.84
CA GLY A 144 -8.22 -10.48 11.38
C GLY A 144 -7.66 -9.21 10.74
N GLY A 145 -6.97 -8.30 11.44
CA GLY A 145 -6.32 -7.17 10.80
C GLY A 145 -5.81 -6.14 11.78
N TRP A 146 -5.83 -4.89 11.35
CA TRP A 146 -5.40 -3.78 12.18
C TRP A 146 -6.02 -2.48 11.69
N THR A 147 -6.04 -1.48 12.56
CA THR A 147 -6.44 -0.13 12.24
C THR A 147 -5.30 0.84 12.52
N ALA A 148 -5.33 1.98 11.85
CA ALA A 148 -4.32 3.02 12.06
C ALA A 148 -4.91 4.43 12.09
N ARG A 149 -4.24 5.30 12.85
CA ARG A 149 -4.49 6.75 12.88
C ARG A 149 -3.24 7.49 12.45
N VAL A 150 -3.44 8.53 11.64
CA VAL A 150 -2.38 9.42 11.17
C VAL A 150 -2.68 10.83 11.66
N PRO A 151 -1.71 11.55 12.26
CA PRO A 151 -1.93 12.90 12.73
C PRO A 151 -2.46 13.84 11.62
N GLY A 152 -3.43 14.67 11.99
CA GLY A 152 -4.09 15.61 11.08
C GLY A 152 -5.06 14.97 10.08
N VAL A 153 -5.36 13.67 10.20
CA VAL A 153 -6.39 12.97 9.42
C VAL A 153 -7.47 12.49 10.37
N GLY A 154 -8.72 12.88 10.11
CA GLY A 154 -9.86 12.50 10.95
C GLY A 154 -10.32 11.06 10.70
N GLU A 155 -10.12 10.58 9.48
CA GLU A 155 -10.48 9.25 9.03
C GLU A 155 -9.54 8.17 9.58
N ARG A 156 -10.09 6.98 9.76
CA ARG A 156 -9.33 5.79 10.17
C ARG A 156 -8.86 5.02 8.94
N PHE A 157 -7.67 4.44 9.06
CA PHE A 157 -7.17 3.47 8.10
C PHE A 157 -7.43 2.06 8.62
N HIS A 158 -7.76 1.15 7.72
CA HIS A 158 -7.93 -0.27 8.00
C HIS A 158 -6.94 -1.05 7.17
N GLY A 159 -6.33 -2.07 7.74
CA GLY A 159 -5.34 -2.85 7.04
C GLY A 159 -5.34 -4.32 7.43
N TRP A 160 -4.66 -5.09 6.60
CA TRP A 160 -4.46 -6.52 6.75
C TRP A 160 -3.24 -6.97 5.97
N GLU A 161 -2.79 -8.18 6.27
CA GLU A 161 -1.72 -8.87 5.54
C GLU A 161 -2.35 -9.86 4.55
N PRO A 162 -2.44 -9.55 3.25
CA PRO A 162 -2.88 -10.53 2.26
C PRO A 162 -1.80 -11.60 2.02
N ASP A 163 -2.21 -12.73 1.43
CA ASP A 163 -1.25 -13.68 0.85
C ASP A 163 -0.44 -12.99 -0.26
N GLY A 164 0.85 -13.27 -0.29
CA GLY A 164 1.81 -12.61 -1.18
C GLY A 164 2.98 -13.51 -1.55
N PRO A 165 4.03 -12.95 -2.15
CA PRO A 165 5.19 -13.74 -2.57
C PRO A 165 5.81 -14.50 -1.38
N PRO A 166 6.24 -15.77 -1.58
CA PRO A 166 6.89 -16.53 -0.52
C PRO A 166 8.07 -15.78 0.10
N GLY A 167 8.15 -15.79 1.44
CA GLY A 167 9.23 -15.13 2.18
C GLY A 167 9.11 -13.60 2.29
N VAL A 168 8.06 -12.99 1.76
CA VAL A 168 7.78 -11.55 1.87
C VAL A 168 6.60 -11.33 2.81
N LEU A 169 6.70 -10.32 3.67
CA LEU A 169 5.56 -9.79 4.40
C LEU A 169 4.95 -8.67 3.56
N VAL A 170 3.66 -8.80 3.24
CA VAL A 170 2.89 -7.77 2.54
C VAL A 170 1.87 -7.19 3.50
N SER A 171 1.73 -5.87 3.54
CA SER A 171 0.67 -5.20 4.28
C SER A 171 -0.05 -4.20 3.37
N VAL A 172 -1.37 -4.18 3.48
CA VAL A 172 -2.25 -3.26 2.76
C VAL A 172 -2.99 -2.40 3.75
N ALA A 173 -3.12 -1.12 3.43
CA ALA A 173 -3.93 -0.16 4.16
C ALA A 173 -4.93 0.51 3.22
N VAL A 174 -6.15 0.72 3.69
CA VAL A 174 -7.16 1.52 3.02
C VAL A 174 -7.69 2.60 3.95
N ARG A 175 -8.03 3.76 3.40
CA ARG A 175 -8.72 4.81 4.16
C ARG A 175 -10.21 4.74 3.88
N GLU A 176 -11.01 4.77 4.95
CA GLU A 176 -12.45 4.90 4.80
C GLU A 176 -12.81 6.35 4.44
N ALA A 177 -13.65 6.53 3.43
CA ALA A 177 -14.14 7.85 3.07
C ALA A 177 -15.06 8.41 4.16
N ALA A 178 -14.97 9.71 4.44
CA ALA A 178 -15.87 10.40 5.36
C ALA A 178 -17.34 10.15 4.99
N GLY A 179 -18.15 9.67 5.95
CA GLY A 179 -19.57 9.35 5.76
C GLY A 179 -19.90 7.87 5.47
N ALA A 180 -18.91 6.97 5.49
CA ALA A 180 -19.17 5.52 5.51
C ALA A 180 -19.59 5.03 6.92
N SER A 181 -19.01 5.59 7.97
CA SER A 181 -19.24 5.15 9.36
C SER A 181 -20.60 5.57 9.93
N SER A 182 -21.25 6.62 9.40
CA SER A 182 -22.57 7.07 9.89
C SER A 182 -23.73 6.16 9.49
N ARG A 183 -23.55 5.27 8.51
CA ARG A 183 -24.59 4.36 8.01
C ARG A 183 -24.66 2.99 8.69
N ARG A 184 -23.74 2.70 9.63
CA ARG A 184 -23.74 1.44 10.40
C ARG A 184 -24.34 1.56 11.81
N ALA A 185 -24.76 2.75 12.24
CA ALA A 185 -25.28 2.99 13.59
C ALA A 185 -26.83 2.99 13.69
N THR A 186 -27.54 2.62 12.63
CA THR A 186 -29.01 2.46 12.63
C THR A 186 -29.38 1.17 11.90
N GLY A 187 -29.43 0.08 12.65
CA GLY A 187 -29.88 -1.23 12.21
C GLY A 187 -30.19 -2.09 13.42
#